data_AF-A0A330LAI4-F1
#
_entry.id   AF-A0A330LAI4-F1
#
_cell.length_a   1.000
_cell.length_b   1.000
_cell.length_c   1.000
_cell.angle_alpha   90.00
_cell.angle_beta   90.00
_cell.angle_gamma   90.00
#
_symmetry.space_group_name_H-M   'P 1'
#
loop_
_entity.id
_entity.type
_entity.pdbx_description
1 polymer ?
#
loop_
_entity_poly.entity_id
_entity_poly.type
_entity_poly.pdbx_seq_one_letter_code
_entity_poly.pdbx_strand_id
1 'polypeptide(L)'
;MKLDATEFIEGLDILKQLHNKLTPDVIIRDVMGYPCYLKDIMGPSADDPPSPPILSEADELFTIDIFLGTYNSANRSIKLFSENIQRAARLLDCEEEDLEYVVRYHEHAHALIHLGVTEADRWEGLKNGRFAASRLKRLTTIYNQIDPFLHEHLAQLVTYQVLKKLSEDSEDRIVCKAAGRMLDIFNNLMRRQPREYRVEPYLEVPLERLRGTIQLIKKEELAGKVEAWREIMSWK
;
A
#
# COMPACT_ATOMS: atom_id res chain seq x y z
N MET A 1 12.41 -36.08 5.72
CA MET A 1 13.41 -35.20 6.34
C MET A 1 12.78 -34.66 7.62
N LYS A 2 13.29 -35.00 8.82
CA LYS A 2 12.76 -34.46 10.07
C LYS A 2 13.48 -33.14 10.31
N LEU A 3 12.77 -32.02 10.24
CA LEU A 3 13.28 -30.72 10.69
C LEU A 3 13.61 -30.83 12.19
N ASP A 4 14.80 -30.38 12.57
CA ASP A 4 15.17 -30.24 13.97
C ASP A 4 14.20 -29.24 14.64
N ALA A 5 13.70 -29.59 15.82
CA ALA A 5 12.81 -28.71 16.59
C ALA A 5 13.47 -27.35 16.88
N THR A 6 14.81 -27.31 16.97
CA THR A 6 15.59 -26.09 17.19
C THR A 6 15.58 -25.19 15.96
N GLU A 7 15.86 -25.74 14.76
CA GLU A 7 15.77 -25.00 13.48
C GLU A 7 14.34 -24.49 13.22
N PHE A 8 13.34 -25.27 13.60
CA PHE A 8 11.93 -24.88 13.48
C PHE A 8 11.58 -23.69 14.39
N ILE A 9 12.05 -23.70 15.65
CA ILE A 9 11.82 -22.61 16.61
C ILE A 9 12.56 -21.33 16.19
N GLU A 10 13.80 -21.45 15.72
CA GLU A 10 14.57 -20.30 15.18
C GLU A 10 13.88 -19.71 13.94
N GLY A 11 13.37 -20.55 13.04
CA GLY A 11 12.59 -20.11 11.88
C GLY A 11 11.32 -19.35 12.29
N LEU A 12 10.57 -19.84 13.28
CA LEU A 12 9.38 -19.17 13.81
C LEU A 12 9.70 -17.81 14.47
N ASP A 13 10.82 -17.70 15.18
CA ASP A 13 11.23 -16.45 15.79
C ASP A 13 11.64 -15.42 14.74
N ILE A 14 12.34 -15.85 13.67
CA ILE A 14 12.68 -14.99 12.52
C ILE A 14 11.40 -14.49 11.81
N LEU A 15 10.42 -15.37 11.57
CA LEU A 15 9.14 -15.00 10.94
C LEU A 15 8.37 -14.00 11.82
N LYS A 16 8.32 -14.22 13.13
CA LYS A 16 7.69 -13.28 14.07
C LYS A 16 8.41 -11.94 14.13
N GLN A 17 9.75 -11.95 14.10
CA GLN A 17 10.55 -10.73 14.04
C GLN A 17 10.31 -9.99 12.73
N LEU A 18 10.24 -10.68 11.59
CA LEU A 18 9.90 -10.09 10.29
C LEU A 18 8.50 -9.50 10.30
N HIS A 19 7.50 -10.21 10.83
CA HIS A 19 6.13 -9.71 10.92
C HIS A 19 6.04 -8.40 11.72
N ASN A 20 6.78 -8.32 12.83
CA ASN A 20 6.82 -7.11 13.67
C ASN A 20 7.63 -5.97 13.03
N LYS A 21 8.63 -6.29 12.20
CA LYS A 21 9.50 -5.30 11.54
C LYS A 21 8.92 -4.79 10.24
N LEU A 22 8.18 -5.63 9.52
CA LEU A 22 7.56 -5.33 8.23
C LEU A 22 6.10 -4.85 8.37
N THR A 23 5.73 -4.32 9.54
CA THR A 23 4.36 -3.84 9.76
C THR A 23 4.08 -2.63 8.86
N PRO A 24 3.16 -2.74 7.88
CA PRO A 24 3.05 -1.74 6.82
C PRO A 24 2.64 -0.35 7.30
N ASP A 25 1.81 -0.27 8.34
CA ASP A 25 1.36 1.01 8.88
C ASP A 25 2.55 1.82 9.43
N VAL A 26 3.47 1.20 10.16
CA VAL A 26 4.65 1.85 10.72
C VAL A 26 5.59 2.29 9.60
N ILE A 27 5.95 1.37 8.70
CA ILE A 27 6.95 1.66 7.67
C ILE A 27 6.45 2.71 6.68
N ILE A 28 5.22 2.60 6.19
CA ILE A 28 4.68 3.57 5.22
C ILE A 28 4.66 4.97 5.84
N ARG A 29 4.31 5.08 7.13
CA ARG A 29 4.35 6.35 7.87
C ARG A 29 5.76 6.93 7.92
N ASP A 30 6.77 6.11 8.18
CA ASP A 30 8.17 6.53 8.26
C ASP A 30 8.70 7.01 6.90
N VAL A 31 8.39 6.28 5.82
CA VAL A 31 8.85 6.65 4.46
C VAL A 31 8.14 7.92 3.98
N MET A 32 6.81 8.00 4.13
CA MET A 32 6.04 9.12 3.60
C MET A 32 6.01 10.34 4.52
N GLY A 33 6.52 10.22 5.74
CA GLY A 33 6.61 11.30 6.73
C GLY A 33 5.25 11.87 7.15
N TYR A 34 4.17 11.09 7.04
CA TYR A 34 2.88 11.39 7.65
C TYR A 34 2.78 10.56 8.92
N PRO A 35 3.18 11.12 10.08
CA PRO A 35 3.42 10.30 11.24
C PRO A 35 2.13 9.72 11.81
N CYS A 36 0.92 10.02 11.33
CA CYS A 36 -0.30 9.43 11.87
C CYS A 36 -1.46 9.29 10.88
N TYR A 37 -2.42 8.43 11.22
CA TYR A 37 -3.77 8.44 10.67
C TYR A 37 -4.70 9.28 11.54
N LEU A 38 -5.65 9.97 10.90
CA LEU A 38 -6.70 10.70 11.62
C LEU A 38 -7.63 9.77 12.41
N LYS A 39 -7.79 8.53 11.94
CA LYS A 39 -8.60 7.49 12.56
C LYS A 39 -7.88 6.14 12.39
N ASP A 40 -8.04 5.25 13.35
CA ASP A 40 -7.51 3.89 13.27
C ASP A 40 -8.00 3.20 12.00
N ILE A 41 -7.06 2.62 11.27
CA ILE A 41 -7.35 1.69 10.20
C ILE A 41 -7.72 0.39 10.89
N MET A 42 -8.93 -0.08 10.65
CA MET A 42 -9.26 -1.44 11.03
C MET A 42 -8.46 -2.32 10.07
N GLY A 43 -7.66 -3.27 10.60
CA GLY A 43 -6.90 -4.19 9.77
C GLY A 43 -7.81 -5.06 8.88
N PRO A 44 -7.37 -6.25 8.46
CA PRO A 44 -8.23 -7.22 7.79
C PRO A 44 -9.64 -7.29 8.44
N SER A 45 -10.68 -6.86 7.74
CA SER A 45 -12.07 -6.86 8.23
C SER A 45 -12.88 -7.98 7.57
N ALA A 46 -13.78 -8.58 8.35
CA ALA A 46 -14.72 -9.60 7.90
C ALA A 46 -16.02 -9.02 7.30
N ASP A 47 -16.22 -7.70 7.33
CA ASP A 47 -17.29 -7.06 6.56
C ASP A 47 -16.95 -7.19 5.07
N ASP A 48 -17.56 -8.18 4.42
CA ASP A 48 -17.25 -8.56 3.06
C ASP A 48 -17.65 -7.47 2.06
N PRO A 49 -16.70 -6.74 1.42
CA PRO A 49 -16.94 -6.27 0.06
C PRO A 49 -17.33 -7.48 -0.80
N PRO A 50 -18.07 -7.27 -1.90
CA PRO A 50 -18.48 -8.34 -2.80
C PRO A 50 -17.30 -9.27 -3.11
N SER A 51 -17.56 -10.58 -3.14
CA SER A 51 -16.52 -11.57 -3.44
C SER A 51 -15.78 -11.15 -4.72
N PRO A 52 -14.43 -11.14 -4.68
CA PRO A 52 -13.67 -10.78 -5.87
C PRO A 52 -13.95 -11.79 -6.98
N PRO A 53 -13.78 -11.42 -8.25
CA PRO A 53 -13.67 -12.42 -9.30
C PRO A 53 -12.54 -13.40 -8.96
N ILE A 54 -12.76 -14.67 -9.28
CA ILE A 54 -11.76 -15.71 -9.07
C ILE A 54 -10.68 -15.55 -10.14
N LEU A 55 -9.42 -15.41 -9.71
CA LEU A 55 -8.29 -15.34 -10.62
C LEU A 55 -8.08 -16.71 -11.29
N SER A 56 -8.10 -16.74 -12.62
CA SER A 56 -7.88 -17.93 -13.44
C SER A 56 -6.41 -18.07 -13.79
N GLU A 57 -5.94 -19.31 -13.98
CA GLU A 57 -4.59 -19.58 -14.49
C GLU A 57 -4.41 -19.08 -15.95
N ALA A 58 -5.51 -18.79 -16.65
CA ALA A 58 -5.52 -18.21 -17.99
C ALA A 58 -5.47 -16.67 -18.01
N ASP A 59 -5.60 -16.01 -16.86
CA ASP A 59 -5.60 -14.56 -16.80
C ASP A 59 -4.18 -14.02 -17.03
N GLU A 60 -3.98 -13.43 -18.22
CA GLU A 60 -2.71 -12.80 -18.56
C GLU A 60 -2.50 -11.49 -17.78
N LEU A 61 -3.59 -10.76 -17.54
CA LEU A 61 -3.60 -9.47 -16.87
C LEU A 61 -4.61 -9.41 -15.72
N PHE A 62 -4.22 -8.83 -14.60
CA PHE A 62 -5.07 -8.62 -13.42
C PHE A 62 -4.60 -7.41 -12.59
N THR A 63 -5.52 -6.80 -11.84
CA THR A 63 -5.23 -5.63 -10.98
C THR A 63 -5.26 -6.03 -9.50
N ILE A 64 -4.58 -5.26 -8.66
CA ILE A 64 -4.49 -5.54 -7.21
C ILE A 64 -5.85 -5.31 -6.53
N ASP A 65 -6.46 -4.16 -6.80
CA ASP A 65 -7.70 -3.66 -6.19
C ASP A 65 -8.94 -4.55 -6.44
N ILE A 66 -8.95 -5.28 -7.56
CA ILE A 66 -10.04 -6.20 -7.92
C ILE A 66 -9.76 -7.61 -7.41
N PHE A 67 -8.52 -8.10 -7.54
CA PHE A 67 -8.22 -9.52 -7.35
C PHE A 67 -7.53 -9.85 -6.04
N LEU A 68 -6.64 -9.01 -5.52
CA LEU A 68 -5.72 -9.39 -4.46
C LEU A 68 -6.04 -8.74 -3.10
N GLY A 69 -6.46 -7.49 -3.12
CA GLY A 69 -6.80 -6.75 -1.91
C GLY A 69 -7.71 -5.56 -2.21
N THR A 70 -8.31 -5.00 -1.17
CA THR A 70 -9.05 -3.76 -1.29
C THR A 70 -9.08 -2.98 0.03
N TYR A 71 -8.87 -1.68 -0.08
CA TYR A 71 -9.11 -0.70 0.97
C TYR A 71 -10.51 -0.10 0.84
N ASN A 72 -11.37 -0.36 1.83
CA ASN A 72 -12.71 0.20 1.89
C ASN A 72 -12.70 1.54 2.65
N SER A 73 -12.88 2.65 1.94
CA SER A 73 -12.88 3.99 2.52
C SER A 73 -14.07 4.27 3.45
N ALA A 74 -15.21 3.58 3.28
CA ALA A 74 -16.42 3.82 4.05
C ALA A 74 -16.30 3.33 5.50
N ASN A 75 -15.71 2.15 5.71
CA ASN A 75 -15.44 1.63 7.05
C ASN A 75 -13.98 1.78 7.48
N ARG A 76 -13.07 2.14 6.56
CA ARG A 76 -11.61 2.29 6.76
C ARG A 76 -10.96 0.96 7.14
N SER A 77 -11.31 -0.07 6.40
CA SER A 77 -10.76 -1.41 6.57
C SER A 77 -10.00 -1.85 5.34
N ILE A 78 -9.06 -2.77 5.55
CA ILE A 78 -8.37 -3.48 4.47
C ILE A 78 -8.97 -4.89 4.42
N LYS A 79 -9.10 -5.46 3.23
CA LYS A 79 -9.38 -6.89 3.04
C LYS A 79 -8.40 -7.45 2.02
N LEU A 80 -7.86 -8.63 2.32
CA LEU A 80 -7.00 -9.39 1.42
C LEU A 80 -7.76 -10.62 0.93
N PHE A 81 -7.55 -10.99 -0.32
CA PHE A 81 -8.24 -12.10 -0.95
C PHE A 81 -7.29 -13.31 -1.03
N SER A 82 -7.12 -14.02 0.10
CA SER A 82 -6.10 -15.07 0.25
C SER A 82 -6.11 -16.13 -0.87
N GLU A 83 -7.29 -16.57 -1.32
CA GLU A 83 -7.39 -17.55 -2.42
C GLU A 83 -6.78 -17.01 -3.73
N ASN A 84 -7.04 -15.75 -4.06
CA ASN A 84 -6.49 -15.11 -5.24
C ASN A 84 -5.01 -14.75 -5.07
N ILE A 85 -4.57 -14.39 -3.85
CA ILE A 85 -3.14 -14.19 -3.55
C ILE A 85 -2.37 -15.49 -3.80
N GLN A 86 -2.88 -16.63 -3.32
CA GLN A 86 -2.28 -17.93 -3.56
C GLN A 86 -2.22 -18.28 -5.06
N ARG A 87 -3.28 -17.99 -5.82
CA ARG A 87 -3.30 -18.18 -7.28
C ARG A 87 -2.30 -17.28 -7.99
N ALA A 88 -2.25 -15.99 -7.62
CA ALA A 88 -1.32 -15.02 -8.18
C ALA A 88 0.14 -15.38 -7.86
N ALA A 89 0.42 -15.89 -6.66
CA ALA A 89 1.76 -16.35 -6.26
C ALA A 89 2.27 -17.47 -7.19
N ARG A 90 1.40 -18.41 -7.58
CA ARG A 90 1.74 -19.44 -8.58
C ARG A 90 1.99 -18.86 -9.97
N LEU A 91 1.14 -17.93 -10.41
CA LEU A 91 1.29 -17.26 -11.71
C LEU A 91 2.55 -16.40 -11.83
N LEU A 92 3.02 -15.88 -10.69
CA LEU A 92 4.23 -15.05 -10.58
C LEU A 92 5.47 -15.86 -10.21
N ASP A 93 5.33 -17.16 -9.92
CA ASP A 93 6.38 -18.04 -9.42
C ASP A 93 7.12 -17.44 -8.20
N CYS A 94 6.34 -17.08 -7.17
CA CYS A 94 6.86 -16.47 -5.95
C CYS A 94 6.22 -17.03 -4.67
N GLU A 95 6.79 -16.67 -3.52
CA GLU A 95 6.25 -17.03 -2.21
C GLU A 95 4.94 -16.27 -1.92
N GLU A 96 3.93 -17.00 -1.43
CA GLU A 96 2.61 -16.45 -1.10
C GLU A 96 2.69 -15.36 -0.04
N GLU A 97 3.51 -15.59 1.00
CA GLU A 97 3.68 -14.64 2.12
C GLU A 97 4.31 -13.32 1.66
N ASP A 98 5.38 -13.37 0.85
CA ASP A 98 6.02 -12.17 0.32
C ASP A 98 5.03 -11.38 -0.57
N LEU A 99 4.21 -12.05 -1.39
CA LEU A 99 3.16 -11.40 -2.18
C LEU A 99 2.06 -10.82 -1.31
N GLU A 100 1.62 -11.52 -0.26
CA GLU A 100 0.64 -10.99 0.69
C GLU A 100 1.13 -9.69 1.33
N TYR A 101 2.41 -9.61 1.71
CA TYR A 101 2.99 -8.37 2.21
C TYR A 101 2.98 -7.25 1.17
N VAL A 102 3.33 -7.53 -0.10
CA VAL A 102 3.24 -6.54 -1.18
C VAL A 102 1.82 -5.97 -1.29
N VAL A 103 0.80 -6.83 -1.27
CA VAL A 103 -0.61 -6.39 -1.31
C VAL A 103 -0.96 -5.59 -0.05
N ARG A 104 -0.50 -6.00 1.14
CA ARG A 104 -0.70 -5.25 2.38
C ARG A 104 -0.10 -3.83 2.30
N TYR A 105 1.10 -3.67 1.77
CA TYR A 105 1.70 -2.34 1.56
C TYR A 105 0.85 -1.50 0.61
N HIS A 106 0.35 -2.08 -0.48
CA HIS A 106 -0.55 -1.40 -1.43
C HIS A 106 -1.85 -0.91 -0.77
N GLU A 107 -2.55 -1.77 -0.03
CA GLU A 107 -3.79 -1.37 0.63
C GLU A 107 -3.56 -0.37 1.77
N HIS A 108 -2.45 -0.48 2.50
CA HIS A 108 -2.07 0.54 3.48
C HIS A 108 -1.68 1.88 2.82
N ALA A 109 -1.14 1.86 1.60
CA ALA A 109 -0.88 3.07 0.85
C ALA A 109 -2.19 3.80 0.49
N HIS A 110 -3.23 3.07 0.09
CA HIS A 110 -4.58 3.65 -0.06
C HIS A 110 -5.07 4.29 1.23
N ALA A 111 -4.91 3.60 2.36
CA ALA A 111 -5.29 4.13 3.66
C ALA A 111 -4.49 5.37 4.07
N LEU A 112 -3.21 5.46 3.71
CA LEU A 112 -2.38 6.67 3.87
C LEU A 112 -2.87 7.82 3.00
N ILE A 113 -3.18 7.56 1.73
CA ILE A 113 -3.72 8.56 0.81
C ILE A 113 -5.06 9.09 1.33
N HIS A 114 -5.90 8.24 1.93
CA HIS A 114 -7.16 8.65 2.55
C HIS A 114 -6.96 9.40 3.88
N LEU A 115 -6.35 8.75 4.88
CA LEU A 115 -6.42 9.14 6.29
C LEU A 115 -5.12 9.75 6.84
N GLY A 116 -4.02 9.69 6.07
CA GLY A 116 -2.72 10.19 6.53
C GLY A 116 -2.77 11.69 6.79
N VAL A 117 -2.32 12.12 7.97
CA VAL A 117 -2.32 13.53 8.39
C VAL A 117 -1.04 13.86 9.13
N THR A 118 -0.77 15.15 9.31
CA THR A 118 0.33 15.57 10.18
C THR A 118 0.00 15.28 11.64
N GLU A 119 1.02 15.19 12.49
CA GLU A 119 0.81 14.98 13.93
C GLU A 119 0.00 16.13 14.55
N ALA A 120 0.27 17.37 14.11
CA ALA A 120 -0.46 18.56 14.55
C ALA A 120 -1.96 18.45 14.22
N ASP A 121 -2.30 18.05 12.99
CA ASP A 121 -3.69 17.84 12.56
C ASP A 121 -4.39 16.75 13.38
N ARG A 122 -3.67 15.66 13.70
CA ARG A 122 -4.22 14.60 14.54
C ARG A 122 -4.52 15.10 15.95
N TRP A 123 -3.58 15.81 16.57
CA TRP A 123 -3.75 16.37 17.91
C TRP A 123 -4.91 17.36 17.97
N GLU A 124 -5.06 18.21 16.96
CA GLU A 124 -6.20 19.11 16.85
C GLU A 124 -7.52 18.33 16.74
N GLY A 125 -7.55 17.27 15.92
CA GLY A 125 -8.68 16.34 15.82
C GLY A 125 -9.08 15.73 17.17
N LEU A 126 -8.12 15.17 17.90
CA LEU A 126 -8.35 14.53 19.20
C LEU A 126 -8.91 15.49 20.25
N LYS A 127 -8.41 16.74 20.28
CA LYS A 127 -8.90 17.76 21.22
C LYS A 127 -10.33 18.21 20.92
N ASN A 128 -10.68 18.30 19.64
CA ASN A 128 -11.88 19.01 19.19
C ASN A 128 -12.96 18.10 18.58
N GLY A 129 -12.89 16.77 18.72
CA GLY A 129 -13.94 15.76 18.48
C GLY A 129 -14.83 15.97 17.23
N ARG A 130 -15.76 16.93 17.27
CA ARG A 130 -16.52 17.41 16.10
C ARG A 130 -15.61 17.84 14.94
N PHE A 131 -14.47 18.46 15.24
CA PHE A 131 -13.45 18.83 14.24
C PHE A 131 -12.82 17.59 13.58
N ALA A 132 -12.57 16.52 14.36
CA ALA A 132 -12.10 15.27 13.77
C ALA A 132 -13.14 14.66 12.83
N ALA A 133 -14.42 14.66 13.22
CA ALA A 133 -15.50 14.12 12.40
C ALA A 133 -15.70 14.91 11.09
N SER A 134 -15.69 16.25 11.15
CA SER A 134 -15.80 17.10 9.95
C SER A 134 -14.59 16.93 9.03
N ARG A 135 -13.39 16.85 9.59
CA ARG A 135 -12.16 16.65 8.81
C ARG A 135 -12.10 15.27 8.19
N LEU A 136 -12.48 14.22 8.91
CA LEU A 136 -12.59 12.87 8.37
C LEU A 136 -13.58 12.85 7.20
N LYS A 137 -14.77 13.45 7.36
CA LYS A 137 -15.75 13.53 6.27
C LYS A 137 -15.15 14.21 5.04
N ARG A 138 -14.40 15.31 5.23
CA ARG A 138 -13.70 16.02 4.14
C ARG A 138 -12.65 15.12 3.47
N LEU A 139 -11.80 14.44 4.25
CA LEU A 139 -10.79 13.52 3.70
C LEU A 139 -11.44 12.39 2.90
N THR A 140 -12.55 11.81 3.37
CA THR A 140 -13.29 10.79 2.63
C THR A 140 -13.90 11.34 1.34
N THR A 141 -14.43 12.56 1.36
CA THR A 141 -14.93 13.23 0.15
C THR A 141 -13.81 13.45 -0.87
N ILE A 142 -12.67 13.99 -0.43
CA ILE A 142 -11.50 14.19 -1.31
C ILE A 142 -11.02 12.87 -1.88
N TYR A 143 -10.84 11.86 -1.01
CA TYR A 143 -10.40 10.54 -1.43
C TYR A 143 -11.31 9.98 -2.52
N ASN A 144 -12.63 9.94 -2.30
CA ASN A 144 -13.58 9.39 -3.28
C ASN A 144 -13.72 10.23 -4.58
N GLN A 145 -13.13 11.42 -4.65
CA GLN A 145 -13.11 12.25 -5.86
C GLN A 145 -11.85 12.08 -6.70
N ILE A 146 -10.82 11.41 -6.17
CA ILE A 146 -9.62 11.07 -6.91
C ILE A 146 -10.01 10.10 -8.03
N ASP A 147 -9.44 10.30 -9.21
CA ASP A 147 -9.62 9.43 -10.35
C ASP A 147 -9.20 7.98 -9.99
N PRO A 148 -9.99 6.96 -10.37
CA PRO A 148 -9.67 5.57 -10.05
C PRO A 148 -8.25 5.16 -10.45
N PHE A 149 -7.76 5.54 -11.63
CA PHE A 149 -6.39 5.19 -12.02
C PHE A 149 -5.34 5.96 -11.23
N LEU A 150 -5.66 7.20 -10.83
CA LEU A 150 -4.75 7.97 -9.99
C LEU A 150 -4.65 7.38 -8.58
N HIS A 151 -5.75 6.84 -8.03
CA HIS A 151 -5.70 6.11 -6.76
C HIS A 151 -4.65 5.00 -6.79
N GLU A 152 -4.74 4.17 -7.83
CA GLU A 152 -3.88 3.01 -7.99
C GLU A 152 -2.44 3.42 -8.25
N HIS A 153 -2.20 4.41 -9.12
CA HIS A 153 -0.85 4.92 -9.35
C HIS A 153 -0.19 5.46 -8.08
N LEU A 154 -0.93 6.22 -7.26
CA LEU A 154 -0.39 6.73 -6.01
C LEU A 154 -0.08 5.59 -5.03
N ALA A 155 -0.96 4.60 -4.90
CA ALA A 155 -0.76 3.47 -4.01
C ALA A 155 0.42 2.59 -4.44
N GLN A 156 0.54 2.29 -5.73
CA GLN A 156 1.66 1.56 -6.32
C GLN A 156 2.98 2.30 -6.13
N LEU A 157 3.02 3.62 -6.36
CA LEU A 157 4.24 4.41 -6.18
C LEU A 157 4.66 4.48 -4.71
N VAL A 158 3.73 4.65 -3.78
CA VAL A 158 4.03 4.61 -2.34
C VAL A 158 4.60 3.24 -1.97
N THR A 159 3.96 2.15 -2.44
CA THR A 159 4.42 0.78 -2.21
C THR A 159 5.84 0.57 -2.74
N TYR A 160 6.10 0.98 -3.97
CA TYR A 160 7.42 0.91 -4.58
C TYR A 160 8.47 1.66 -3.77
N GLN A 161 8.21 2.93 -3.42
CA GLN A 161 9.16 3.77 -2.67
C GLN A 161 9.47 3.18 -1.29
N VAL A 162 8.47 2.59 -0.64
CA VAL A 162 8.64 1.91 0.65
C VAL A 162 9.52 0.68 0.51
N LEU A 163 9.21 -0.22 -0.42
CA LEU A 163 9.98 -1.44 -0.63
C LEU A 163 11.41 -1.14 -1.09
N LYS A 164 11.58 -0.16 -2.00
CA LYS A 164 12.89 0.33 -2.44
C LYS A 164 13.71 0.83 -1.26
N LYS A 165 13.14 1.74 -0.47
CA LYS A 165 13.83 2.30 0.71
C LYS A 165 14.23 1.21 1.71
N LEU A 166 13.35 0.27 2.02
CA LEU A 166 13.69 -0.85 2.92
C LEU A 166 14.80 -1.74 2.33
N SER A 167 14.80 -1.96 1.01
CA SER A 167 15.80 -2.79 0.34
C SER A 167 17.18 -2.14 0.24
N GLU A 168 17.24 -0.80 0.22
CA GLU A 168 18.49 -0.04 0.04
C GLU A 168 19.05 0.50 1.37
N ASP A 169 18.19 0.97 2.28
CA ASP A 169 18.59 1.76 3.45
C ASP A 169 18.47 1.02 4.80
N SER A 170 17.89 -0.19 4.84
CA SER A 170 17.70 -0.89 6.11
C SER A 170 19.02 -1.44 6.67
N GLU A 171 19.35 -1.06 7.91
CA GLU A 171 20.49 -1.65 8.65
C GLU A 171 20.28 -3.13 8.98
N ASP A 172 19.02 -3.58 9.02
CA ASP A 172 18.66 -4.97 9.23
C ASP A 172 18.73 -5.75 7.91
N ARG A 173 19.76 -6.59 7.78
CA ARG A 173 19.98 -7.41 6.58
C ARG A 173 18.82 -8.35 6.24
N ILE A 174 18.08 -8.83 7.23
CA ILE A 174 16.95 -9.74 6.99
C ILE A 174 15.80 -8.93 6.36
N VAL A 175 15.51 -7.75 6.91
CA VAL A 175 14.52 -6.81 6.36
C VAL A 175 14.91 -6.36 4.96
N CYS A 176 16.16 -5.95 4.76
CA CYS A 176 16.70 -5.55 3.45
C CYS A 176 16.51 -6.67 2.40
N LYS A 177 16.87 -7.92 2.74
CA LYS A 177 16.69 -9.06 1.81
C LYS A 177 15.22 -9.39 1.56
N ALA A 178 14.36 -9.32 2.57
CA ALA A 178 12.92 -9.52 2.40
C ALA A 178 12.30 -8.44 1.50
N ALA A 179 12.62 -7.17 1.75
CA ALA A 179 12.18 -6.05 0.96
C ALA A 179 12.64 -6.12 -0.50
N GLY A 180 13.88 -6.58 -0.75
CA GLY A 180 14.36 -6.83 -2.11
C GLY A 180 13.50 -7.86 -2.86
N ARG A 181 13.19 -9.01 -2.22
CA ARG A 181 12.29 -10.01 -2.82
C ARG A 181 10.89 -9.47 -3.08
N MET A 182 10.32 -8.76 -2.10
CA MET A 182 9.02 -8.12 -2.24
C MET A 182 9.00 -7.07 -3.37
N LEU A 183 10.09 -6.32 -3.54
CA LEU A 183 10.24 -5.36 -4.63
C LEU A 183 10.29 -6.05 -6.01
N ASP A 184 11.00 -7.17 -6.11
CA ASP A 184 11.02 -7.98 -7.34
C ASP A 184 9.63 -8.55 -7.68
N ILE A 185 8.91 -9.04 -6.67
CA ILE A 185 7.52 -9.51 -6.81
C ILE A 185 6.61 -8.36 -7.25
N PHE A 186 6.72 -7.19 -6.63
CA PHE A 186 5.97 -5.99 -7.01
C PHE A 186 6.23 -5.62 -8.49
N ASN A 187 7.48 -5.62 -8.92
CA ASN A 187 7.84 -5.34 -10.32
C ASN A 187 7.26 -6.38 -11.29
N ASN A 188 7.25 -7.66 -10.92
CA ASN A 188 6.63 -8.72 -11.72
C ASN A 188 5.10 -8.55 -11.80
N LEU A 189 4.47 -8.17 -10.68
CA LEU A 189 3.05 -7.88 -10.59
C LEU A 189 2.66 -6.68 -11.47
N MET A 190 3.46 -5.61 -11.52
CA MET A 190 3.21 -4.45 -12.40
C MET A 190 3.15 -4.84 -13.88
N ARG A 191 4.00 -5.78 -14.31
CA ARG A 191 3.99 -6.26 -15.72
C ARG A 191 2.72 -7.02 -16.08
N ARG A 192 2.03 -7.59 -15.09
CA ARG A 192 0.72 -8.27 -15.23
C ARG A 192 -0.46 -7.29 -15.12
N GLN A 193 -0.25 -6.02 -14.82
CA GLN A 193 -1.36 -5.07 -14.80
C GLN A 193 -1.69 -4.55 -16.21
N PRO A 194 -2.95 -4.15 -16.47
CA PRO A 194 -3.31 -3.35 -17.64
C PRO A 194 -2.43 -2.11 -17.78
N ARG A 195 -2.23 -1.62 -19.01
CA ARG A 195 -1.26 -0.56 -19.30
C ARG A 195 -1.55 0.75 -18.58
N GLU A 196 -2.82 1.02 -18.33
CA GLU A 196 -3.33 2.21 -17.68
C GLU A 196 -3.10 2.23 -16.16
N TYR A 197 -2.74 1.10 -15.55
CA TYR A 197 -2.32 0.97 -14.15
C TYR A 197 -0.79 0.97 -13.98
N ARG A 198 -0.02 1.07 -15.06
CA ARG A 198 1.44 0.89 -15.03
C ARG A 198 2.16 2.18 -14.63
N VAL A 199 2.94 2.11 -13.55
CA VAL A 199 3.67 3.25 -12.95
C VAL A 199 5.14 3.31 -13.31
N GLU A 200 5.65 2.38 -14.13
CA GLU A 200 7.05 2.34 -14.58
C GLU A 200 7.60 3.71 -15.03
N PRO A 201 6.85 4.55 -15.79
CA PRO A 201 7.33 5.87 -16.19
C PRO A 201 7.62 6.84 -15.04
N TYR A 202 7.12 6.57 -13.83
CA TYR A 202 7.16 7.46 -12.68
C TYR A 202 7.98 6.92 -11.49
N LEU A 203 8.59 5.73 -11.60
CA LEU A 203 9.33 5.10 -10.49
C LEU A 203 10.53 5.93 -10.02
N GLU A 204 11.17 6.66 -10.95
CA GLU A 204 12.32 7.53 -10.67
C GLU A 204 11.92 8.93 -10.17
N VAL A 205 10.62 9.20 -10.01
CA VAL A 205 10.17 10.48 -9.44
C VAL A 205 10.60 10.54 -7.97
N PRO A 206 11.23 11.65 -7.52
CA PRO A 206 11.64 11.79 -6.13
C PRO A 206 10.47 11.60 -5.15
N LEU A 207 10.74 10.90 -4.05
CA LEU A 207 9.77 10.67 -2.96
C LEU A 207 9.11 11.98 -2.49
N GLU A 208 9.87 13.07 -2.38
CA GLU A 208 9.36 14.39 -1.98
C GLU A 208 8.28 14.93 -2.94
N ARG A 209 8.42 14.65 -4.24
CA ARG A 209 7.41 15.04 -5.23
C ARG A 209 6.13 14.22 -5.05
N LEU A 210 6.24 12.92 -4.84
CA LEU A 210 5.09 12.06 -4.52
C LEU A 210 4.38 12.53 -3.24
N ARG A 211 5.15 12.80 -2.17
CA ARG A 211 4.64 13.32 -0.89
C ARG A 211 3.90 14.65 -1.09
N GLY A 212 4.52 15.57 -1.83
CA GLY A 212 3.96 16.88 -2.15
C GLY A 212 2.65 16.78 -2.93
N THR A 213 2.60 15.92 -3.96
CA THR A 213 1.38 15.70 -4.74
C THR A 213 0.22 15.17 -3.88
N ILE A 214 0.47 14.17 -3.02
CA ILE A 214 -0.56 13.66 -2.09
C ILE A 214 -1.05 14.79 -1.16
N GLN A 215 -0.15 15.65 -0.71
CA GLN A 215 -0.46 16.83 0.10
C GLN A 215 -1.33 17.84 -0.64
N LEU A 216 -1.00 18.16 -1.90
CA LEU A 216 -1.76 19.08 -2.75
C LEU A 216 -3.18 18.56 -3.01
N ILE A 217 -3.33 17.26 -3.27
CA ILE A 217 -4.65 16.61 -3.42
C ILE A 217 -5.46 16.76 -2.12
N LYS A 218 -4.86 16.44 -0.97
CA LYS A 218 -5.52 16.56 0.34
C LYS A 218 -5.91 17.99 0.73
N LYS A 219 -5.19 18.99 0.19
CA LYS A 219 -5.51 20.41 0.37
C LYS A 219 -6.51 20.93 -0.67
N GLU A 220 -6.90 20.09 -1.64
CA GLU A 220 -7.73 20.46 -2.79
C GLU A 220 -7.04 21.51 -3.70
N GLU A 221 -5.72 21.63 -3.62
CA GLU A 221 -4.89 22.51 -4.45
C GLU A 221 -4.50 21.85 -5.78
N LEU A 222 -4.51 20.51 -5.83
CA LEU A 222 -4.41 19.72 -7.05
C LEU A 222 -5.71 18.94 -7.23
N ALA A 223 -6.36 19.11 -8.38
CA ALA A 223 -7.46 18.24 -8.76
C ALA A 223 -6.96 16.80 -8.82
N GLY A 224 -7.63 15.87 -8.13
CA GLY A 224 -7.30 14.45 -8.12
C GLY A 224 -7.58 13.77 -9.48
N LYS A 225 -7.06 14.31 -10.58
CA LYS A 225 -7.23 13.83 -11.95
C LYS A 225 -5.88 13.38 -12.51
N VAL A 226 -5.89 12.28 -13.25
CA VAL A 226 -4.68 11.65 -13.78
C VAL A 226 -3.91 12.61 -14.69
N GLU A 227 -4.60 13.40 -15.50
CA GLU A 227 -3.98 14.31 -16.45
C GLU A 227 -3.18 15.40 -15.75
N ALA A 228 -3.80 16.09 -14.78
CA ALA A 228 -3.14 17.12 -13.98
C ALA A 228 -1.97 16.55 -13.16
N TRP A 229 -2.15 15.34 -12.63
CA TRP A 229 -1.09 14.62 -11.92
C TRP A 229 0.10 14.29 -12.84
N ARG A 230 -0.14 13.79 -14.06
CA ARG A 230 0.92 13.45 -15.02
C ARG A 230 1.79 14.66 -15.35
N GLU A 231 1.20 15.84 -15.49
CA GLU A 231 1.94 17.07 -15.72
C GLU A 231 2.95 17.33 -14.60
N ILE A 232 2.52 17.26 -13.33
CA ILE A 232 3.37 17.45 -12.16
C ILE A 232 4.50 16.41 -12.10
N MET A 233 4.19 15.15 -12.38
CA MET A 233 5.19 14.08 -12.31
C MET A 233 6.23 14.17 -13.44
N SER A 234 5.87 14.79 -14.57
CA SER A 234 6.76 14.95 -15.73
C SER A 234 7.73 16.13 -15.64
N TRP A 235 7.56 17.04 -14.68
CA TRP A 235 8.45 18.19 -14.50
C TRP A 235 9.86 17.72 -14.12
N LYS A 236 10.88 18.20 -14.83
CA LYS A 236 12.28 17.90 -14.51
C LYS A 236 12.73 18.76 -13.36
#